data_AF-A0A2V7MZE3-F1
#
_entry.id   AF-A0A2V7MZE3-F1
#
_cell.length_a   1.000
_cell.length_b   1.000
_cell.length_c   1.000
_cell.angle_alpha   90.00
_cell.angle_beta   90.00
_cell.angle_gamma   90.00
#
_symmetry.space_group_name_H-M   'P 1'
#
loop_
_entity.id
_entity.type
_entity.pdbx_description
1 polymer ?
#
loop_
_entity_poly.entity_id
_entity_poly.type
_entity_poly.pdbx_seq_one_letter_code
_entity_poly.pdbx_strand_id
1 'polypeptide(L)'
;MKLGTFMAIHAFVAVVFGIGFVLAPASVLAPYGMVNMDAGAVFMSRLFGAALIQIGLLAWVARTVTDPAARRAVQLAYGGGLVVGFVVALSGQLAGVANALGWSTVAIYLLLALGYGYFLFARPSGEQR
;
A
#
# COMPACT_ATOMS: atom_id res chain seq x y z
N MET A 1 17.18 1.09 8.72
CA MET A 1 16.39 -0.14 8.46
C MET A 1 16.85 -0.78 7.15
N LYS A 2 16.85 -2.12 7.04
CA LYS A 2 17.15 -2.84 5.80
C LYS A 2 15.94 -2.88 4.86
N LEU A 3 16.15 -2.97 3.53
CA LEU A 3 15.06 -3.06 2.54
C LEU A 3 14.10 -4.23 2.85
N GLY A 4 14.63 -5.40 3.20
CA GLY A 4 13.79 -6.56 3.51
C GLY A 4 12.86 -6.34 4.71
N THR A 5 13.29 -5.58 5.73
CA THR A 5 12.43 -5.20 6.87
C THR A 5 11.34 -4.23 6.44
N PHE A 6 11.68 -3.24 5.61
CA PHE A 6 10.70 -2.30 5.06
C PHE A 6 9.63 -3.02 4.22
N MET A 7 10.04 -3.93 3.34
CA MET A 7 9.12 -4.74 2.54
C MET A 7 8.24 -5.65 3.39
N ALA A 8 8.75 -6.16 4.52
CA ALA A 8 7.93 -6.91 5.48
C ALA A 8 6.85 -6.03 6.14
N ILE A 9 7.16 -4.78 6.47
CA ILE A 9 6.19 -3.82 7.00
C ILE A 9 5.13 -3.50 5.94
N HIS A 10 5.55 -3.21 4.71
CA HIS A 10 4.62 -3.00 3.60
C HIS A 10 3.70 -4.22 3.42
N ALA A 11 4.27 -5.42 3.42
CA ALA A 11 3.51 -6.66 3.30
C ALA A 11 2.46 -6.79 4.42
N PHE A 12 2.85 -6.56 5.67
CA PHE A 12 1.94 -6.64 6.80
C PHE A 12 0.77 -5.66 6.67
N VAL A 13 1.06 -4.38 6.37
CA VAL A 13 0.02 -3.36 6.19
C VAL A 13 -0.94 -3.76 5.06
N ALA A 14 -0.41 -4.14 3.90
CA ALA A 14 -1.21 -4.50 2.74
C ALA A 14 -2.09 -5.73 3.00
N VAL A 15 -1.56 -6.78 3.62
CA VAL A 15 -2.32 -8.00 3.92
C VAL A 15 -3.41 -7.73 4.97
N VAL A 16 -3.12 -6.98 6.04
CA VAL A 16 -4.11 -6.69 7.09
C VAL A 16 -5.29 -5.91 6.53
N PHE A 17 -5.04 -4.83 5.79
CA PHE A 17 -6.11 -4.10 5.11
C PHE A 17 -6.80 -4.96 4.05
N GLY A 18 -6.04 -5.75 3.29
CA GLY A 18 -6.56 -6.63 2.26
C GLY A 18 -7.56 -7.65 2.80
N ILE A 19 -7.22 -8.34 3.91
CA ILE A 19 -8.13 -9.27 4.59
C ILE A 19 -9.38 -8.54 5.08
N GLY A 20 -9.22 -7.38 5.72
CA GLY A 20 -10.34 -6.58 6.18
C GLY A 20 -11.31 -6.21 5.06
N PHE A 21 -10.78 -5.75 3.92
CA PHE A 21 -11.58 -5.37 2.76
C PHE A 21 -12.26 -6.55 2.05
N VAL A 22 -11.62 -7.73 2.02
CA VAL A 22 -12.24 -8.94 1.45
C VAL A 22 -13.41 -9.41 2.31
N LEU A 23 -13.19 -9.51 3.63
CA LEU A 23 -14.16 -10.13 4.54
C LEU A 23 -15.28 -9.16 4.95
N ALA A 24 -14.92 -7.92 5.32
CA ALA A 24 -15.82 -6.98 5.96
C ALA A 24 -15.54 -5.51 5.54
N PRO A 25 -15.66 -5.17 4.24
CA PRO A 25 -15.28 -3.84 3.74
C PRO A 25 -16.08 -2.71 4.41
N ALA A 26 -17.38 -2.90 4.64
CA ALA A 26 -18.22 -1.91 5.33
C ALA A 26 -17.76 -1.65 6.76
N SER A 27 -17.32 -2.68 7.49
CA SER A 27 -16.80 -2.52 8.85
C SER A 27 -15.45 -1.81 8.88
N VAL A 28 -14.59 -2.05 7.87
CA VAL A 28 -13.31 -1.34 7.72
C VAL A 28 -13.53 0.14 7.40
N LEU A 29 -14.53 0.46 6.59
CA LEU A 29 -14.77 1.80 6.07
C LEU A 29 -15.73 2.65 6.93
N ALA A 30 -16.56 2.04 7.76
CA ALA A 30 -17.46 2.77 8.66
C ALA A 30 -16.73 3.77 9.59
N PRO A 31 -15.57 3.45 10.21
CA PRO A 31 -14.79 4.41 10.99
C PRO A 31 -14.29 5.62 10.19
N TYR A 32 -14.12 5.46 8.86
CA TYR A 32 -13.75 6.55 7.95
C TYR A 32 -14.95 7.45 7.58
N GLY A 33 -16.14 7.17 8.10
CA GLY A 33 -17.39 7.89 7.78
C GLY A 33 -18.07 7.40 6.50
N MET A 34 -17.56 6.35 5.86
CA MET A 34 -18.11 5.79 4.62
C MET A 34 -19.17 4.72 4.94
N VAL A 35 -20.31 5.16 5.48
CA VAL A 35 -21.35 4.26 6.03
C VAL A 35 -22.41 3.81 5.02
N ASN A 36 -22.54 4.51 3.88
CA ASN A 36 -23.59 4.26 2.89
C ASN A 36 -23.03 3.56 1.63
N MET A 37 -22.43 2.38 1.81
CA MET A 37 -21.87 1.62 0.69
C MET A 37 -22.95 0.88 -0.08
N ASP A 38 -23.07 1.13 -1.38
CA ASP A 38 -23.89 0.32 -2.28
C ASP A 38 -23.20 -1.02 -2.63
N ALA A 39 -23.92 -1.89 -3.35
CA ALA A 39 -23.41 -3.21 -3.73
C ALA A 39 -22.16 -3.12 -4.63
N GLY A 40 -22.06 -2.09 -5.49
CA GLY A 40 -20.91 -1.85 -6.36
C GLY A 40 -19.67 -1.46 -5.57
N ALA A 41 -19.82 -0.54 -4.60
CA ALA A 41 -18.76 -0.11 -3.69
C ALA A 41 -18.26 -1.27 -2.83
N VAL A 42 -19.15 -2.13 -2.33
CA VAL A 42 -18.79 -3.34 -1.58
C VAL A 42 -18.00 -4.31 -2.47
N PHE A 43 -18.48 -4.57 -3.69
CA PHE A 43 -17.79 -5.46 -4.63
C PHE A 43 -16.39 -4.94 -4.99
N MET A 44 -16.27 -3.67 -5.35
CA MET A 44 -14.99 -3.06 -5.69
C MET A 44 -14.03 -3.00 -4.50
N SER A 45 -14.52 -2.78 -3.28
CA SER A 45 -13.70 -2.83 -2.07
C SER A 45 -13.13 -4.23 -1.83
N ARG A 46 -13.90 -5.29 -2.07
CA ARG A 46 -13.40 -6.67 -1.98
C ARG A 46 -12.34 -6.97 -3.03
N LEU A 47 -12.53 -6.53 -4.27
CA LEU A 47 -11.51 -6.67 -5.32
C LEU A 47 -10.25 -5.90 -4.97
N PHE A 48 -10.38 -4.69 -4.43
CA PHE A 48 -9.25 -3.92 -3.93
C PHE A 48 -8.55 -4.65 -2.78
N GLY A 49 -9.29 -5.25 -1.86
CA GLY A 49 -8.74 -6.11 -0.81
C GLY A 49 -7.95 -7.29 -1.36
N ALA A 50 -8.45 -7.98 -2.40
CA ALA A 50 -7.74 -9.06 -3.06
C ALA A 50 -6.42 -8.57 -3.71
N ALA A 51 -6.44 -7.40 -4.36
CA ALA A 51 -5.25 -6.78 -4.91
C ALA A 51 -4.22 -6.41 -3.83
N LEU A 52 -4.67 -5.91 -2.67
CA LEU A 52 -3.79 -5.62 -1.53
C LEU A 52 -3.15 -6.90 -0.96
N ILE A 53 -3.88 -8.01 -0.90
CA ILE A 53 -3.32 -9.31 -0.50
C ILE A 53 -2.24 -9.74 -1.49
N GLN A 54 -2.50 -9.67 -2.80
CA GLN A 54 -1.49 -9.98 -3.83
C GLN A 54 -0.25 -9.10 -3.68
N ILE A 55 -0.44 -7.79 -3.51
CA ILE A 55 0.64 -6.82 -3.27
C ILE A 55 1.45 -7.20 -2.03
N GLY A 56 0.77 -7.53 -0.93
CA GLY A 56 1.43 -7.87 0.32
C GLY A 56 2.21 -9.18 0.25
N LEU A 57 1.65 -10.21 -0.40
CA LEU A 57 2.33 -11.48 -0.64
C LEU A 57 3.60 -11.30 -1.47
N LEU A 58 3.52 -10.54 -2.57
CA LEU A 58 4.70 -10.25 -3.38
C LEU A 58 5.75 -9.46 -2.58
N ALA A 59 5.35 -8.50 -1.75
CA ALA A 59 6.28 -7.74 -0.92
C ALA A 59 6.97 -8.64 0.11
N TRP A 60 6.21 -9.58 0.70
CA TRP A 60 6.74 -10.55 1.65
C TRP A 60 7.75 -11.50 1.02
N VAL A 61 7.46 -12.03 -0.16
CA VAL A 61 8.36 -12.98 -0.85
C VAL A 61 9.57 -12.25 -1.44
N ALA A 62 9.37 -11.09 -2.05
CA ALA A 62 10.45 -10.34 -2.69
C ALA A 62 11.46 -9.74 -1.68
N ARG A 63 11.12 -9.68 -0.38
CA ARG A 63 12.00 -9.12 0.66
C ARG A 63 13.34 -9.85 0.80
N THR A 64 13.43 -11.10 0.37
CA THR A 64 14.64 -11.94 0.44
C THR A 64 15.38 -12.04 -0.89
N VAL A 65 14.82 -11.53 -1.99
CA VAL A 65 15.50 -11.50 -3.30
C VAL A 65 16.81 -10.74 -3.15
N THR A 66 17.90 -11.24 -3.73
CA THR A 66 19.24 -10.61 -3.68
C THR A 66 19.69 -10.03 -5.02
N ASP A 67 19.10 -10.51 -6.12
CA ASP A 67 19.40 -10.00 -7.46
C ASP A 67 19.11 -8.48 -7.56
N PRO A 68 20.11 -7.65 -7.90
CA PRO A 68 19.94 -6.20 -7.94
C PRO A 68 18.90 -5.72 -8.96
N ALA A 69 18.80 -6.40 -10.12
CA ALA A 69 17.87 -6.01 -11.17
C ALA A 69 16.41 -6.29 -10.75
N ALA A 70 16.15 -7.49 -10.22
CA ALA A 70 14.84 -7.87 -9.68
C ALA A 70 14.42 -6.99 -8.51
N ARG A 71 15.34 -6.67 -7.58
CA ARG A 71 15.08 -5.71 -6.49
C ARG A 71 14.64 -4.37 -7.02
N ARG A 72 15.40 -3.81 -7.99
CA ARG A 72 15.10 -2.50 -8.57
C ARG A 72 13.76 -2.49 -9.28
N ALA A 73 13.43 -3.55 -10.03
CA ALA A 73 12.14 -3.68 -10.70
C ALA A 73 10.97 -3.68 -9.71
N VAL A 74 11.08 -4.45 -8.62
CA VAL A 74 10.06 -4.50 -7.56
C VAL A 74 9.90 -3.14 -6.87
N GLN A 75 11.01 -2.47 -6.54
CA GLN A 75 10.98 -1.16 -5.91
C GLN A 75 10.35 -0.10 -6.82
N LEU A 76 10.66 -0.11 -8.12
CA LEU A 76 10.06 0.81 -9.10
C LEU A 76 8.56 0.56 -9.25
N ALA A 77 8.15 -0.71 -9.38
CA ALA A 77 6.75 -1.08 -9.51
C ALA A 77 5.92 -0.66 -8.28
N TYR A 78 6.42 -0.97 -7.07
CA TYR A 78 5.73 -0.55 -5.85
C TYR A 78 5.76 0.96 -5.66
N GLY A 79 6.92 1.60 -5.82
CA GLY A 79 7.05 3.04 -5.68
C GLY A 79 6.08 3.78 -6.62
N GLY A 80 6.05 3.40 -7.89
CA GLY A 80 5.13 3.98 -8.88
C GLY A 80 3.66 3.76 -8.52
N GLY A 81 3.28 2.53 -8.19
CA GLY A 81 1.89 2.22 -7.79
C GLY A 81 1.44 2.96 -6.52
N LEU A 82 2.34 3.12 -5.55
CA LEU A 82 2.07 3.85 -4.30
C LEU A 82 1.95 5.36 -4.54
N VAL A 83 2.69 5.94 -5.49
CA VAL A 83 2.52 7.34 -5.90
C VAL A 83 1.14 7.55 -6.52
N VAL A 84 0.69 6.65 -7.40
CA VAL A 84 -0.66 6.72 -7.96
C VAL A 84 -1.72 6.60 -6.86
N GLY A 85 -1.56 5.64 -5.94
CA GLY A 85 -2.46 5.47 -4.80
C GLY A 85 -2.47 6.67 -3.85
N PHE A 86 -1.32 7.33 -3.64
CA PHE A 86 -1.22 8.57 -2.86
C PHE A 86 -2.05 9.69 -3.50
N VAL A 87 -1.93 9.89 -4.81
CA VAL A 87 -2.71 10.92 -5.52
C VAL A 87 -4.21 10.64 -5.39
N VAL A 88 -4.66 9.40 -5.60
CA VAL A 88 -6.06 9.01 -5.45
C VAL A 88 -6.56 9.26 -4.02
N ALA A 89 -5.80 8.82 -3.01
CA ALA A 89 -6.14 9.00 -1.60
C ALA A 89 -6.22 10.48 -1.21
N LEU A 90 -5.24 11.28 -1.65
CA LEU A 90 -5.20 12.72 -1.37
C LEU A 90 -6.37 13.44 -2.02
N SER A 91 -6.65 13.17 -3.29
CA SER A 91 -7.80 13.74 -4.00
C SER A 91 -9.12 13.38 -3.32
N GLY A 92 -9.31 12.12 -2.92
CA GLY A 92 -10.50 11.70 -2.18
C GLY A 92 -10.64 12.39 -0.83
N GLN A 93 -9.53 12.55 -0.09
CA GLN A 93 -9.54 13.24 1.19
C GLN A 93 -9.87 14.72 1.05
N LEU A 94 -9.29 15.40 0.06
CA LEU A 94 -9.56 16.82 -0.23
C LEU A 94 -11.00 17.03 -0.74
N ALA A 95 -11.60 16.03 -1.38
CA ALA A 95 -13.00 16.04 -1.79
C ALA A 95 -13.98 15.70 -0.66
N GLY A 96 -13.51 15.40 0.56
CA GLY A 96 -14.37 15.09 1.71
C GLY A 96 -15.00 13.70 1.67
N VAL A 97 -14.43 12.75 0.91
CA VAL A 97 -14.95 11.37 0.82
C VAL A 97 -14.87 10.63 2.15
N ALA A 98 -13.86 10.94 2.97
CA ALA A 98 -13.68 10.39 4.31
C ALA A 98 -13.62 11.51 5.35
N ASN A 99 -13.87 11.14 6.60
CA ASN A 99 -13.61 12.01 7.74
C ASN A 99 -12.08 12.17 8.00
N ALA A 100 -11.70 12.73 9.16
CA ALA A 100 -10.29 12.95 9.51
C ALA A 100 -9.42 11.68 9.47
N LEU A 101 -10.00 10.49 9.67
CA LEU A 101 -9.27 9.23 9.62
C LEU A 101 -8.74 8.92 8.21
N GLY A 102 -9.35 9.46 7.14
CA GLY A 102 -8.87 9.26 5.77
C GLY A 102 -7.45 9.81 5.53
N TRP A 103 -6.97 10.77 6.33
CA TRP A 103 -5.58 11.18 6.33
C TRP A 103 -4.60 10.05 6.67
N SER A 104 -5.03 9.03 7.42
CA SER A 104 -4.20 7.85 7.67
C SER A 104 -3.88 7.11 6.37
N THR A 105 -4.85 6.97 5.47
CA THR A 105 -4.64 6.33 4.16
C THR A 105 -3.69 7.15 3.31
N VAL A 106 -3.86 8.47 3.27
CA VAL A 106 -2.93 9.39 2.59
C VAL A 106 -1.50 9.23 3.11
N ALA A 107 -1.34 9.21 4.43
CA ALA A 107 -0.04 9.06 5.08
C ALA A 107 0.59 7.69 4.79
N ILE A 108 -0.17 6.60 4.82
CA ILE A 108 0.32 5.25 4.50
C ILE A 108 0.88 5.22 3.07
N TYR A 109 0.13 5.69 2.08
CA TYR A 109 0.60 5.72 0.70
C TYR A 109 1.84 6.59 0.52
N LEU A 110 1.85 7.79 1.11
CA LEU A 110 2.99 8.71 1.04
C LEU A 110 4.25 8.10 1.67
N LEU A 111 4.15 7.59 2.90
CA LEU A 111 5.29 7.04 3.63
C LEU A 111 5.87 5.81 2.94
N LEU A 112 5.02 4.93 2.39
CA LEU A 112 5.49 3.78 1.62
C LEU A 112 6.14 4.21 0.30
N ALA A 113 5.56 5.17 -0.43
CA ALA A 113 6.14 5.70 -1.67
C ALA A 113 7.53 6.33 -1.41
N LEU A 114 7.63 7.17 -0.38
CA LEU A 114 8.90 7.77 0.04
C LEU A 114 9.91 6.71 0.50
N GLY A 115 9.46 5.67 1.20
CA GLY A 115 10.31 4.57 1.61
C GLY A 115 10.94 3.83 0.42
N TYR A 116 10.16 3.49 -0.61
CA TYR A 116 10.70 2.91 -1.84
C TYR A 116 11.62 3.88 -2.59
N GLY A 117 11.26 5.17 -2.66
CA GLY A 117 12.11 6.21 -3.24
C GLY A 117 13.47 6.33 -2.54
N TYR A 118 13.50 6.28 -1.21
CA TYR A 118 14.73 6.28 -0.42
C TYR A 118 15.63 5.09 -0.77
N PHE A 119 15.08 3.87 -0.84
CA PHE A 119 15.86 2.68 -1.19
C PHE A 119 16.26 2.61 -2.68
N LEU A 120 15.62 3.37 -3.56
CA LEU A 120 15.99 3.47 -4.97
C LEU A 120 17.10 4.49 -5.21
N PHE A 121 17.00 5.67 -4.60
CA PHE A 121 17.83 6.83 -4.97
C PHE A 121 18.88 7.20 -3.92
N ALA A 122 18.57 7.03 -2.63
CA ALA A 122 19.46 7.45 -1.54
C ALA A 122 20.32 6.30 -0.98
N ARG A 123 19.98 5.04 -1.28
CA ARG A 123 20.79 3.85 -0.96
C ARG A 123 20.75 2.80 -2.06
N PRO A 124 21.42 3.04 -3.20
CA PRO A 124 21.48 2.07 -4.28
C PRO A 124 22.08 0.75 -3.80
N SER A 125 21.57 -0.36 -4.32
CA SER A 125 21.88 -1.75 -3.92
C SER A 125 23.37 -2.14 -3.95
N GLY A 126 24.26 -1.29 -4.48
CA GLY A 126 25.71 -1.49 -4.51
C GLY A 126 26.43 -1.32 -3.17
N GLU A 127 25.82 -0.62 -2.20
CA GLU A 127 26.41 -0.35 -0.88
C GLU A 127 26.01 -1.37 0.21
N GLN A 128 25.24 -2.41 -0.12
CA GLN A 128 24.75 -3.40 0.84
C GLN A 128 25.56 -4.72 0.82
N ARG A 129 26.86 -4.64 0.50
CA ARG A 129 27.79 -5.77 0.67
C ARG A 129 28.29 -5.85 2.11
#